data_AF-R6MQ41-F1
#
_entry.id   AF-R6MQ41-F1
#
_cell.length_a   1.000
_cell.length_b   1.000
_cell.length_c   1.000
_cell.angle_alpha   90.00
_cell.angle_beta   90.00
_cell.angle_gamma   90.00
#
_symmetry.space_group_name_H-M   'P 1'
#
loop_
_entity.id
_entity.type
_entity.pdbx_description
1 polymer ?
#
loop_
_entity_poly.entity_id
_entity_poly.type
_entity_poly.pdbx_seq_one_letter_code
_entity_poly.pdbx_strand_id
1 'polypeptide(L)' 'MLYFYLLNAAGSRKTKIGSLFRTGKSGAHGFGLHRAEAILEQHGGWVKYNSEDGAFTSEFLVPAVS' A
#
# COMPACT_ATOMS: atom_id res chain seq x y z
N MET A 1 18.54 -1.78 -3.68
CA MET A 1 17.11 -1.66 -3.28
C MET A 1 16.28 -2.59 -4.14
N LEU A 2 15.12 -3.01 -3.63
CA LEU A 2 14.13 -3.81 -4.35
C LEU A 2 12.84 -3.01 -4.48
N TYR A 3 12.32 -2.92 -5.70
CA TYR A 3 11.07 -2.22 -5.99
C TYR A 3 9.98 -3.22 -6.38
N PHE A 4 8.84 -3.14 -5.71
CA PHE A 4 7.65 -3.94 -6.04
C PHE A 4 6.55 -3.03 -6.58
N TYR A 5 5.93 -3.44 -7.68
CA TYR A 5 4.73 -2.83 -8.22
C TYR A 5 3.64 -3.90 -8.34
N LEU A 6 2.58 -3.75 -7.55
CA LEU A 6 1.44 -4.65 -7.57
C LEU A 6 0.21 -3.93 -8.12
N LEU A 7 -0.31 -4.44 -9.23
CA LEU A 7 -1.58 -3.99 -9.82
C LEU A 7 -2.65 -5.03 -9.54
N ASN A 8 -3.73 -4.60 -8.88
CA ASN A 8 -4.88 -5.44 -8.60
C ASN A 8 -6.10 -4.89 -9.34
N ALA A 9 -6.94 -5.80 -9.86
CA ALA A 9 -8.28 -5.41 -10.28
C ALA A 9 -9.07 -4.88 -9.07
N ALA A 10 -9.74 -3.76 -9.24
CA ALA A 10 -10.54 -3.11 -8.20
C ALA A 10 -11.86 -2.60 -8.77
N GLY A 11 -12.78 -2.19 -7.88
CA GLY A 11 -14.03 -1.56 -8.29
C GLY A 11 -13.83 -0.09 -8.66
N SER A 12 -14.80 0.74 -8.29
CA SER A 12 -14.69 2.20 -8.45
C SER A 12 -13.49 2.76 -7.68
N ARG A 13 -12.93 3.85 -8.20
CA ARG A 13 -11.90 4.67 -7.55
C ARG A 13 -12.28 4.95 -6.09
N LYS A 14 -11.30 4.82 -5.20
CA LYS A 14 -11.43 5.13 -3.77
C LYS A 14 -10.87 6.51 -3.44
N THR A 15 -11.45 7.17 -2.46
CA THR A 15 -10.90 8.42 -1.91
C THR A 15 -9.75 8.10 -0.96
N LYS A 16 -8.61 8.76 -1.18
CA LYS A 16 -7.43 8.64 -0.34
C LYS A 16 -7.56 9.55 0.89
N ILE A 17 -7.14 9.06 2.06
CA ILE A 17 -7.11 9.78 3.34
C ILE A 17 -5.67 9.73 3.85
N GLY A 18 -4.95 10.84 3.75
CA GLY A 18 -3.50 10.85 4.00
C GLY A 18 -2.75 9.96 3.00
N SER A 19 -1.93 9.02 3.50
CA SER A 19 -1.26 8.02 2.67
C SER A 19 -2.15 6.81 2.34
N LEU A 20 -3.30 6.63 3.00
CA LEU A 20 -4.06 5.38 3.03
C LEU A 20 -5.44 5.45 2.37
N PHE A 21 -6.04 4.27 2.16
CA PHE A 21 -7.43 4.10 1.73
C PHE A 21 -8.21 3.34 2.80
N ARG A 22 -9.48 3.73 3.03
CA ARG A 22 -10.33 3.06 4.02
C ARG A 22 -10.61 1.61 3.59
N THR A 23 -10.27 0.64 4.42
CA THR A 23 -10.64 -0.77 4.20
C THR A 23 -12.14 -0.97 4.45
N GLY A 24 -12.79 -1.76 3.60
CA GLY A 24 -14.15 -2.26 3.83
C GLY A 24 -14.17 -3.60 4.58
N LYS A 25 -13.01 -4.20 4.83
CA LYS A 25 -12.88 -5.44 5.61
C LYS A 25 -13.13 -5.11 7.08
N SER A 26 -14.00 -5.88 7.75
CA SER A 26 -14.30 -5.75 9.17
C SER A 26 -13.32 -6.56 10.04
N GLY A 27 -13.19 -6.17 11.32
CA GLY A 27 -12.32 -6.84 12.29
C GLY A 27 -10.82 -6.52 12.11
N ALA A 28 -9.94 -7.42 12.55
CA ALA A 28 -8.48 -7.25 12.44
C ALA A 28 -7.93 -7.47 11.00
N HIS A 29 -8.80 -7.71 10.02
CA HIS A 29 -8.42 -7.93 8.62
C HIS A 29 -8.32 -6.60 7.87
N GLY A 30 -7.23 -6.41 7.11
CA GLY A 30 -7.00 -5.20 6.30
C GLY A 30 -5.84 -4.32 6.78
N PHE A 31 -5.23 -4.61 7.92
CA PHE A 31 -4.04 -3.88 8.42
C PHE A 31 -2.71 -4.33 7.80
N GLY A 32 -2.70 -5.28 6.87
CA GLY A 32 -1.47 -5.79 6.26
C GLY A 32 -0.64 -4.70 5.57
N LEU A 33 -1.30 -3.81 4.84
CA LEU A 33 -0.66 -2.68 4.16
C LEU A 33 -0.13 -1.62 5.16
N HIS A 34 -0.90 -1.31 6.20
CA HIS A 34 -0.44 -0.43 7.27
C HIS A 34 0.81 -0.99 7.98
N ARG A 35 0.86 -2.31 8.24
CA ARG A 35 2.07 -2.95 8.80
C ARG A 35 3.25 -2.86 7.85
N ALA A 36 3.05 -3.07 6.56
CA ALA A 36 4.11 -2.98 5.56
C ALA A 36 4.67 -1.55 5.46
N GLU A 37 3.80 -0.53 5.49
CA GLU A 37 4.17 0.89 5.54
C GLU A 37 5.04 1.19 6.76
N ALA A 38 4.59 0.83 7.97
CA ALA A 38 5.35 1.06 9.20
C ALA A 38 6.73 0.39 9.20
N ILE A 39 6.83 -0.86 8.71
CA ILE A 39 8.12 -1.58 8.61
C ILE A 39 9.05 -0.87 7.63
N LEU A 40 8.55 -0.44 6.48
CA LEU A 40 9.37 0.19 5.46
C LEU A 40 9.82 1.58 5.89
N GLU A 41 8.94 2.40 6.46
CA GLU A 41 9.31 3.70 7.02
C GLU A 41 10.42 3.57 8.08
N GLN A 42 10.32 2.59 8.98
CA GLN A 42 11.34 2.31 9.99
C GLN A 42 12.73 2.04 9.38
N HIS A 43 12.81 1.45 8.19
CA HIS A 43 14.07 1.07 7.55
C HIS A 43 14.50 2.05 6.45
N GLY A 44 13.84 3.19 6.29
CA GLY A 44 14.13 4.18 5.25
C GLY A 44 13.59 3.82 3.85
N GLY A 45 12.66 2.87 3.79
CA GLY A 45 11.85 2.55 2.63
C GLY A 45 10.58 3.38 2.56
N TRP A 46 9.77 3.12 1.55
CA TRP A 46 8.46 3.77 1.43
C TRP A 46 7.43 2.88 0.75
N VAL A 47 6.15 3.21 0.97
CA VAL A 47 5.02 2.62 0.25
C VAL A 47 4.14 3.72 -0.32
N LYS A 48 3.62 3.48 -1.52
CA LYS A 48 2.62 4.35 -2.15
C LYS A 48 1.46 3.50 -2.65
N TYR A 49 0.26 3.99 -2.35
CA TYR A 49 -0.98 3.41 -2.84
C TYR A 49 -1.67 4.37 -3.79
N ASN A 50 -2.28 3.83 -4.85
CA ASN A 50 -3.19 4.58 -5.71
C ASN A 50 -4.43 3.75 -6.05
N SER A 51 -5.52 4.44 -6.37
CA SER A 51 -6.77 3.81 -6.82
C SER A 51 -7.30 4.58 -8.01
N GLU A 52 -7.69 3.83 -9.03
CA GLU A 52 -8.41 4.30 -10.20
C GLU A 52 -9.61 3.37 -10.46
N ASP A 53 -10.47 3.73 -11.41
CA ASP A 53 -11.58 2.85 -11.78
C ASP A 53 -11.03 1.57 -12.40
N GLY A 54 -11.38 0.42 -11.82
CA GLY A 54 -10.89 -0.87 -12.28
C GLY A 54 -9.54 -1.31 -11.66
N ALA A 55 -8.83 -0.42 -10.96
CA ALA A 55 -7.45 -0.69 -10.56
C ALA A 55 -7.08 -0.15 -9.16
N PHE A 56 -6.28 -0.93 -8.44
CA PHE A 56 -5.60 -0.52 -7.22
C PHE A 56 -4.12 -0.88 -7.30
N THR A 57 -3.25 0.10 -7.09
CA THR A 57 -1.80 -0.10 -7.14
C THR A 57 -1.19 -0.01 -5.76
N SER A 58 -0.17 -0.82 -5.53
CA SER A 58 0.69 -0.75 -4.35
C SER A 58 2.15 -0.80 -4.80
N GLU A 59 2.88 0.24 -4.48
CA GLU A 59 4.28 0.43 -4.84
C GLU A 59 5.13 0.43 -3.58
N PHE A 60 6.18 -0.36 -3.55
CA PHE A 60 7.06 -0.48 -2.39
C PHE A 60 8.50 -0.26 -2.84
N LEU A 61 9.21 0.64 -2.17
CA LEU A 61 10.67 0.68 -2.24
C LEU A 61 11.24 0.07 -0.96
N VAL A 62 11.85 -1.10 -1.11
CA VAL A 62 12.53 -1.81 -0.03
C VAL A 62 14.02 -1.49 -0.10
N PRO A 63 14.59 -0.86 0.94
CA PRO A 63 16.02 -0.63 1.04
C PRO A 63 16.77 -1.95 0.97
N ALA A 64 17.88 -1.99 0.24
CA ALA A 64 18.78 -3.13 0.37
C ALA A 64 19.58 -2.93 1.65
N VAL A 65 19.48 -3.86 2.58
CA VAL A 65 20.43 -3.94 3.69
C VAL A 65 21.80 -4.26 3.13
N SER A 66 22.79 -3.43 3.47
CA SER A 66 24.21 -3.74 3.43
C SER A 66 24.67 -4.12 4.83
#